data_AF-A0A927BNC2-F1
#
_entry.id   AF-A0A927BNC2-F1
#
_cell.length_a   1.000
_cell.length_b   1.000
_cell.length_c   1.000
_cell.angle_alpha   90.00
_cell.angle_beta   90.00
_cell.angle_gamma   90.00
#
_symmetry.space_group_name_H-M   'P 1'
#
loop_
_entity.id
_entity.type
_entity.pdbx_description
1 polymer ?
#
loop_
_entity_poly.entity_id
_entity_poly.type
_entity_poly.pdbx_seq_one_letter_code
_entity_poly.pdbx_strand_id
1 'polypeptide(L)'
;MAGRLPPGTFDSAVWAHRKQVFLHGLARHAGHSHVYAWRLAKMSGLGLTVGARDFWHYYTAQEYGAMADASRRKGLSPDLLAALREERLEYARARRREPMLVAGTTAVLTAIASAVAVADVYGLLAASPAAVLMMGILSAMGLREHRRRNPDEPLTAAFALPYGTEDGPAPLTDDLLNRVLRTAKVFTKDEHQVTLLEPIRPAEKHGVLAKFKLPADIQVSKLVEKQEAIAGALDVKPHWIDIEEDGSPKRCSFWFSSSDPFGTPRTSPLVEEPERQDVWKRGILIGYNRRGLPVYLKLRHVMALLAGCRAPVRACCCAT
;
A
#
# COMPACT_ATOMS: atom_id res chain seq x y z
N MET A 1 -37.26 34.23 -25.25
CA MET A 1 -36.53 33.02 -24.80
C MET A 1 -35.23 33.45 -24.14
N ALA A 2 -35.26 33.73 -22.84
CA ALA A 2 -34.06 34.03 -22.06
C ALA A 2 -33.71 32.79 -21.24
N GLY A 3 -32.67 32.07 -21.65
CA GLY A 3 -32.19 30.87 -20.98
C GLY A 3 -31.78 31.19 -19.54
N ARG A 4 -32.41 30.52 -18.57
CA ARG A 4 -32.06 30.63 -17.15
C ARG A 4 -30.67 30.04 -16.95
N LEU A 5 -29.66 30.90 -16.87
CA LEU A 5 -28.37 30.50 -16.32
C LEU A 5 -28.55 30.10 -14.85
N PRO A 6 -27.86 29.05 -14.38
CA PRO A 6 -27.99 28.58 -13.02
C PRO A 6 -27.63 29.69 -12.01
N PRO A 7 -28.35 29.79 -10.88
CA PRO A 7 -28.12 30.83 -9.88
C PRO A 7 -26.65 30.79 -9.40
N GLY A 8 -26.02 31.97 -9.34
CA GLY A 8 -24.62 32.13 -8.93
C GLY A 8 -23.58 32.14 -10.06
N THR A 9 -23.98 32.12 -11.34
CA THR A 9 -23.03 32.23 -12.47
C THR A 9 -22.18 33.51 -12.47
N PHE A 10 -22.71 34.60 -11.89
CA PHE A 10 -22.04 35.90 -11.81
C PHE A 10 -21.65 36.31 -10.39
N ASP A 11 -21.80 35.41 -9.41
CA ASP A 11 -21.43 35.69 -8.02
C ASP A 11 -19.93 35.43 -7.82
N SER A 12 -19.20 36.48 -7.43
CA SER A 12 -17.75 36.43 -7.21
C SER A 12 -17.38 35.52 -6.04
N ALA A 13 -18.23 35.39 -5.03
CA ALA A 13 -17.99 34.50 -3.89
C ALA A 13 -18.11 33.03 -4.30
N VAL A 14 -19.08 32.70 -5.14
CA VAL A 14 -19.26 31.35 -5.71
C VAL A 14 -18.06 30.97 -6.58
N TRP A 15 -17.55 31.90 -7.39
CA TRP A 15 -16.36 31.68 -8.21
C TRP A 15 -15.08 31.53 -7.38
N ALA A 16 -14.91 32.32 -6.32
CA ALA A 16 -13.77 32.19 -5.41
C ALA A 16 -13.76 30.82 -4.73
N HIS A 17 -14.92 30.35 -4.24
CA HIS A 17 -15.06 29.03 -3.66
C HIS A 17 -14.78 27.90 -4.67
N ARG A 18 -15.34 27.98 -5.89
CA ARG A 18 -15.06 27.00 -6.96
C ARG A 18 -13.58 26.94 -7.32
N LYS A 19 -12.91 28.08 -7.39
CA LYS A 19 -11.45 28.15 -7.63
C LYS A 19 -10.68 27.48 -6.51
N GLN A 20 -11.06 27.68 -5.25
CA GLN A 20 -10.44 27.00 -4.11
C GLN A 20 -10.66 25.49 -4.14
N VAL A 21 -11.87 25.01 -4.44
CA VAL A 21 -12.17 23.58 -4.59
C VAL A 21 -11.35 22.96 -5.73
N PHE A 22 -11.27 23.65 -6.87
CA PHE A 22 -10.46 23.21 -8.01
C PHE A 22 -8.96 23.16 -7.68
N LEU A 23 -8.43 24.21 -7.04
CA LEU A 23 -7.03 24.26 -6.60
C LEU A 23 -6.71 23.19 -5.54
N HIS A 24 -7.62 22.94 -4.60
CA HIS A 24 -7.48 21.84 -3.63
C HIS A 24 -7.48 20.48 -4.32
N GLY A 25 -8.35 20.28 -5.32
CA GLY A 25 -8.35 19.08 -6.16
C GLY A 25 -7.03 18.90 -6.89
N LEU A 26 -6.55 19.95 -7.56
CA LEU A 26 -5.26 19.96 -8.25
C LEU A 26 -4.09 19.69 -7.30
N ALA A 27 -4.04 20.37 -6.15
CA ALA A 27 -3.00 20.17 -5.14
C ALA A 27 -3.01 18.74 -4.58
N ARG A 28 -4.20 18.17 -4.35
CA ARG A 28 -4.35 16.76 -3.94
C ARG A 28 -3.87 15.79 -5.01
N HIS A 29 -4.23 16.02 -6.28
CA HIS A 29 -3.79 15.18 -7.39
C HIS A 29 -2.30 15.33 -7.69
N ALA A 30 -1.76 16.55 -7.58
CA ALA A 30 -0.33 16.81 -7.71
C ALA A 30 0.46 16.17 -6.56
N GLY A 31 -0.04 16.24 -5.32
CA GLY A 31 0.55 15.57 -4.16
C GLY A 31 0.55 14.04 -4.27
N HIS A 32 -0.39 13.46 -5.03
CA HIS A 32 -0.47 12.02 -5.31
C HIS A 32 0.00 11.63 -6.71
N SER A 33 0.61 12.56 -7.46
CA SER A 33 1.10 12.31 -8.83
C SER A 33 2.05 11.12 -8.92
N HIS A 34 2.91 10.94 -7.91
CA HIS A 34 3.82 9.79 -7.79
C HIS A 34 3.07 8.45 -7.66
N VAL A 35 1.94 8.42 -6.96
CA VAL A 35 1.09 7.21 -6.82
C VAL A 35 0.44 6.89 -8.17
N TYR A 36 -0.07 7.89 -8.88
CA TYR A 36 -0.64 7.69 -10.22
C TYR A 36 0.42 7.22 -11.22
N ALA A 37 1.61 7.82 -11.20
CA ALA A 37 2.73 7.44 -12.05
C ALA A 37 3.18 6.00 -11.78
N TRP A 38 3.30 5.61 -10.51
CA TRP A 38 3.62 4.23 -10.13
C TRP A 38 2.56 3.22 -10.61
N ARG A 39 1.27 3.55 -10.44
CA ARG A 39 0.16 2.69 -10.90
C ARG A 39 0.18 2.49 -12.41
N LEU A 40 0.44 3.56 -13.14
CA LEU A 40 0.55 3.55 -14.59
C LEU A 40 1.76 2.70 -15.02
N ALA A 41 2.91 2.88 -14.35
CA ALA A 41 4.11 2.06 -14.58
C ALA A 41 3.88 0.56 -14.33
N LYS A 42 3.21 0.18 -13.24
CA LYS A 42 2.90 -1.24 -12.93
C LYS A 42 2.01 -1.87 -14.00
N MET A 43 0.93 -1.20 -14.43
CA MET A 43 0.04 -1.72 -15.46
C MET A 43 0.70 -1.77 -16.83
N SER A 44 1.50 -0.76 -17.18
CA SER A 44 2.28 -0.78 -18.41
C SER A 44 3.34 -1.89 -18.39
N GLY A 45 3.95 -2.18 -17.24
CA GLY A 45 4.85 -3.32 -17.07
C GLY A 45 4.16 -4.66 -17.31
N LEU A 46 2.97 -4.88 -16.73
CA LEU A 46 2.16 -6.07 -17.00
C LEU A 46 1.79 -6.17 -18.48
N GLY A 47 1.32 -5.08 -19.09
CA GLY A 47 1.03 -5.02 -20.52
C GLY A 47 2.24 -5.35 -21.40
N LEU A 48 3.42 -4.87 -21.02
CA LEU A 48 4.68 -5.13 -21.73
C LEU A 48 5.05 -6.61 -21.65
N THR A 49 4.94 -7.24 -20.48
CA THR A 49 5.23 -8.68 -20.35
C THR A 49 4.27 -9.55 -21.17
N VAL A 50 2.98 -9.22 -21.17
CA VAL A 50 1.96 -9.95 -21.94
C VAL A 50 2.18 -9.72 -23.43
N GLY A 51 2.35 -8.48 -23.86
CA GLY A 51 2.62 -8.14 -25.24
C GLY A 51 3.90 -8.80 -25.77
N ALA A 52 4.99 -8.79 -25.00
CA ALA A 52 6.23 -9.46 -25.35
C ALA A 52 6.07 -10.98 -25.42
N ARG A 53 5.32 -11.58 -24.48
CA ARG A 53 5.04 -13.02 -24.48
C ARG A 53 4.19 -13.42 -25.68
N ASP A 54 3.11 -12.70 -25.97
CA ASP A 54 2.21 -13.00 -27.08
C ASP A 54 2.91 -12.77 -28.43
N PHE A 55 3.70 -11.69 -28.54
CA PHE A 55 4.60 -11.47 -29.66
C PHE A 55 5.59 -12.62 -29.83
N TRP A 56 6.24 -13.08 -28.75
CA TRP A 56 7.17 -14.20 -28.79
C TRP A 56 6.49 -15.51 -29.19
N HIS A 57 5.29 -15.78 -28.67
CA HIS A 57 4.50 -16.95 -29.04
C HIS A 57 4.15 -16.93 -30.53
N TYR A 58 3.72 -15.77 -31.06
CA TYR A 58 3.45 -15.60 -32.48
C TYR A 58 4.72 -15.78 -33.32
N TYR A 59 5.79 -15.06 -32.97
CA TYR A 59 7.08 -15.04 -33.66
C TYR A 59 7.76 -16.41 -33.73
N THR A 60 7.58 -17.24 -32.69
CA THR A 60 8.17 -18.58 -32.60
C THR A 60 7.22 -19.72 -32.94
N ALA A 61 6.00 -19.39 -33.39
CA ALA A 61 4.93 -20.32 -33.71
C ALA A 61 4.71 -21.38 -32.59
N GLN A 62 4.67 -20.91 -31.34
CA GLN A 62 4.62 -21.76 -30.14
C GLN A 62 3.39 -22.67 -30.07
N GLU A 63 2.30 -22.34 -30.77
CA GLU A 63 1.11 -23.19 -30.89
C GLU A 63 1.43 -24.59 -31.45
N TYR A 64 2.36 -24.69 -32.40
CA TYR A 64 2.85 -25.98 -32.92
C TYR A 64 3.70 -26.73 -31.89
N GLY A 65 4.40 -26.01 -31.00
CA GLY A 65 5.09 -26.61 -29.86
C GLY A 65 4.10 -27.27 -28.89
N ALA A 66 3.00 -26.60 -28.57
CA ALA A 66 1.94 -27.16 -27.73
C ALA A 66 1.25 -28.37 -28.39
N MET A 67 1.06 -28.33 -29.71
CA MET A 67 0.53 -29.48 -30.47
C MET A 67 1.50 -30.66 -30.49
N ALA A 68 2.82 -30.41 -30.62
CA ALA A 68 3.83 -31.45 -30.56
C ALA A 68 3.90 -32.10 -29.16
N ASP A 69 3.83 -31.31 -28.10
CA ASP A 69 3.81 -31.82 -26.72
C ASP A 69 2.53 -32.61 -26.42
N ALA A 70 1.38 -32.13 -26.89
CA ALA A 70 0.12 -32.85 -26.78
C ALA A 70 0.14 -34.17 -27.57
N SER A 71 0.74 -34.18 -28.76
CA SER A 71 0.89 -35.36 -29.59
C SER A 71 1.83 -36.39 -28.96
N ARG A 72 2.92 -35.93 -28.32
CA ARG A 72 3.85 -36.76 -27.56
C ARG A 72 3.16 -37.43 -26.38
N ARG A 73 2.32 -36.70 -25.63
CA ARG A 73 1.53 -37.26 -24.52
C ARG A 73 0.51 -38.31 -24.96
N LYS A 74 0.01 -38.20 -26.19
CA LYS A 74 -0.92 -39.17 -26.80
C LYS A 74 -0.21 -40.38 -27.44
N GLY A 75 1.11 -40.45 -27.40
CA GLY A 75 1.88 -41.57 -27.97
C GLY A 75 1.80 -41.67 -29.49
N LEU A 76 1.58 -40.54 -30.19
CA LEU A 76 1.55 -40.53 -31.66
C LEU A 76 2.94 -40.84 -32.25
N SER A 77 2.95 -41.28 -33.52
CA SER A 77 4.16 -41.73 -34.19
C SER A 77 5.26 -40.65 -34.24
N PRO A 78 6.55 -41.04 -34.14
CA PRO A 78 7.67 -40.11 -34.15
C PRO A 78 7.75 -39.29 -35.45
N ASP A 79 7.30 -39.84 -36.58
CA ASP A 79 7.26 -39.14 -37.86
C ASP A 79 6.28 -37.95 -37.85
N LEU A 80 5.15 -38.09 -37.14
CA LEU A 80 4.16 -37.03 -36.99
C LEU A 80 4.69 -35.91 -36.08
N LEU A 81 5.51 -36.26 -35.08
CA LEU A 81 6.23 -35.27 -34.26
C LEU A 81 7.33 -34.54 -35.05
N ALA A 82 7.99 -35.23 -35.98
CA ALA A 82 8.97 -34.61 -36.88
C ALA A 82 8.29 -33.62 -37.83
N ALA A 83 7.18 -34.00 -38.45
CA ALA A 83 6.38 -33.13 -39.30
C ALA A 83 5.90 -31.86 -38.57
N LEU A 84 5.35 -31.98 -37.36
CA LEU A 84 4.92 -30.82 -36.56
C LEU A 84 6.09 -29.87 -36.19
N ARG A 85 7.30 -30.40 -36.03
CA ARG A 85 8.50 -29.59 -35.78
C ARG A 85 8.97 -28.86 -37.03
N GLU A 86 8.90 -29.52 -38.19
CA GLU A 86 9.22 -28.92 -39.48
C GLU A 86 8.21 -27.82 -39.84
N GLU A 87 6.91 -28.09 -39.72
CA GLU A 87 5.84 -27.10 -39.91
C GLU A 87 6.03 -25.89 -38.99
N ARG A 88 6.36 -26.10 -37.71
CA ARG A 88 6.69 -25.00 -36.79
C ARG A 88 7.81 -24.10 -37.32
N LEU A 89 8.89 -24.70 -37.83
CA LEU A 89 10.04 -23.96 -38.34
C LEU A 89 9.68 -23.19 -39.61
N GLU A 90 8.88 -23.78 -40.50
CA GLU A 90 8.41 -23.13 -41.72
C GLU A 90 7.49 -21.94 -41.42
N TYR A 91 6.49 -22.13 -40.57
CA TYR A 91 5.58 -21.04 -40.16
C TYR A 91 6.32 -19.94 -39.38
N ALA A 92 7.27 -20.29 -38.52
CA ALA A 92 8.09 -19.29 -37.84
C ALA A 92 8.96 -18.49 -38.83
N ARG A 93 9.52 -19.15 -39.86
CA ARG A 93 10.28 -18.47 -40.92
C ARG A 93 9.38 -17.56 -41.78
N ALA A 94 8.16 -18.00 -42.09
CA ALA A 94 7.18 -17.22 -42.83
C ALA A 94 6.77 -15.95 -42.05
N ARG A 95 6.42 -16.10 -40.75
CA ARG A 95 6.06 -14.98 -39.87
C ARG A 95 7.18 -13.96 -39.68
N ARG A 96 8.43 -14.41 -39.65
CA ARG A 96 9.61 -13.52 -39.60
C ARG A 96 9.78 -12.66 -40.85
N ARG A 97 9.21 -13.09 -41.98
CA ARG A 97 9.25 -12.38 -43.26
C ARG A 97 7.99 -11.57 -43.51
N GLU A 98 6.98 -11.64 -42.63
CA GLU A 98 5.77 -10.84 -42.76
C GLU A 98 6.11 -9.35 -42.63
N PRO A 99 5.89 -8.54 -43.70
CA PRO A 99 6.33 -7.15 -43.73
C PRO A 99 5.63 -6.30 -42.66
N MET A 100 4.40 -6.65 -42.29
CA MET A 100 3.66 -6.02 -41.19
C MET A 100 4.33 -6.22 -39.83
N LEU A 101 4.87 -7.42 -39.58
CA LEU A 101 5.52 -7.71 -38.30
C LEU A 101 6.87 -7.01 -38.21
N VAL A 102 7.66 -7.05 -39.28
CA VAL A 102 8.95 -6.36 -39.37
C VAL A 102 8.76 -4.84 -39.28
N ALA A 103 7.79 -4.27 -40.00
CA ALA A 103 7.47 -2.86 -39.93
C ALA A 103 6.97 -2.46 -38.53
N GLY A 104 6.10 -3.28 -37.93
CA GLY A 104 5.57 -3.05 -36.59
C GLY A 104 6.66 -3.08 -35.52
N THR A 105 7.53 -4.09 -35.51
CA THR A 105 8.62 -4.18 -34.54
C THR A 105 9.64 -3.06 -34.72
N THR A 106 9.96 -2.72 -35.97
CA THR A 106 10.89 -1.64 -36.27
C THR A 106 10.32 -0.29 -35.85
N ALA A 107 9.03 -0.03 -36.11
CA ALA A 107 8.36 1.19 -35.69
C ALA A 107 8.32 1.32 -34.15
N VAL A 108 8.02 0.23 -33.44
CA VAL A 108 8.00 0.23 -31.96
C VAL A 108 9.39 0.45 -31.37
N LEU A 109 10.41 -0.27 -31.86
CA LEU A 109 11.79 -0.08 -31.39
C LEU A 109 12.32 1.32 -31.70
N THR A 110 11.99 1.86 -32.87
CA THR A 110 12.35 3.23 -33.27
C THR A 110 11.66 4.26 -32.38
N ALA A 111 10.38 4.06 -32.04
CA ALA A 111 9.65 4.91 -31.11
C ALA A 111 10.24 4.87 -29.68
N ILE A 112 10.65 3.68 -29.21
CA ILE A 112 11.30 3.53 -27.90
C ILE A 112 12.67 4.22 -27.91
N ALA A 113 13.49 3.99 -28.93
CA ALA A 113 14.82 4.61 -29.05
C ALA A 113 14.74 6.13 -29.13
N SER A 114 13.78 6.67 -29.91
CA SER A 114 13.53 8.11 -29.99
C SER A 114 13.01 8.69 -28.67
N ALA A 115 12.12 8.00 -27.95
CA ALA A 115 11.67 8.42 -26.62
C ALA A 115 12.82 8.47 -25.59
N VAL A 116 13.71 7.47 -25.60
CA VAL A 116 14.89 7.43 -24.73
C VAL A 116 15.85 8.57 -25.08
N ALA A 117 16.13 8.80 -26.37
CA ALA A 117 16.99 9.89 -26.82
C ALA A 117 16.42 11.28 -26.46
N VAL A 118 15.11 11.49 -26.58
CA VAL A 118 14.45 12.75 -26.19
C VAL A 118 14.46 12.95 -24.68
N ALA A 119 14.29 11.88 -23.90
CA ALA A 119 14.36 11.94 -22.44
C ALA A 119 15.75 12.32 -21.92
N ASP A 120 16.80 11.85 -22.60
CA ASP A 120 18.20 12.14 -22.26
C ASP A 120 18.59 13.59 -22.61
N VAL A 121 18.07 14.14 -23.71
CA VAL A 121 18.45 15.49 -24.21
C VAL A 121 17.62 16.63 -23.61
N TYR A 122 16.31 16.43 -23.39
CA TYR A 122 15.39 17.52 -23.03
C TYR A 122 14.71 17.34 -21.66
N GLY A 123 15.03 16.27 -20.93
CA GLY A 123 14.36 15.89 -19.70
C GLY A 123 12.93 15.38 -19.92
N LEU A 124 12.37 14.73 -18.89
CA LEU A 124 11.13 13.92 -18.93
C LEU A 124 9.88 14.62 -19.52
N LEU A 125 9.86 15.95 -19.58
CA LEU A 125 8.71 16.74 -20.02
C LEU A 125 8.49 16.73 -21.54
N ALA A 126 9.55 16.59 -22.35
CA ALA A 126 9.45 16.62 -23.82
C ALA A 126 9.07 15.26 -24.45
N ALA A 127 9.31 14.15 -23.74
CA ALA A 127 8.94 12.79 -24.19
C ALA A 127 7.44 12.47 -24.01
N SER A 128 6.65 13.41 -23.47
CA SER A 128 5.36 13.09 -22.83
C SER A 128 4.24 12.56 -23.74
N PRO A 129 3.99 13.03 -24.99
CA PRO A 129 2.77 12.61 -25.69
C PRO A 129 2.85 11.16 -26.19
N ALA A 130 3.97 10.78 -26.81
CA ALA A 130 4.18 9.43 -27.33
C ALA A 130 4.37 8.40 -26.20
N ALA A 131 5.07 8.79 -25.13
CA ALA A 131 5.21 7.95 -23.94
C ALA A 131 3.86 7.73 -23.24
N VAL A 132 3.03 8.76 -23.11
CA VAL A 132 1.68 8.64 -22.53
C VAL A 132 0.79 7.74 -23.38
N LEU A 133 0.86 7.85 -24.71
CA LEU A 133 0.11 6.99 -25.63
C LEU A 133 0.53 5.53 -25.51
N MET A 134 1.84 5.25 -25.54
CA MET A 134 2.38 3.90 -25.37
C MET A 134 2.03 3.33 -24.00
N MET A 135 2.17 4.12 -22.95
CA MET A 135 1.81 3.71 -21.60
C MET A 135 0.30 3.43 -21.47
N GLY A 136 -0.55 4.19 -22.17
CA GLY A 136 -1.99 3.96 -22.24
C GLY A 136 -2.34 2.64 -22.94
N ILE A 137 -1.71 2.34 -24.08
CA ILE A 137 -1.90 1.08 -24.82
C ILE A 137 -1.47 -0.11 -23.95
N LEU A 138 -0.27 -0.04 -23.35
CA LEU A 138 0.23 -1.08 -22.47
C LEU A 138 -0.67 -1.25 -21.23
N SER A 139 -1.14 -0.16 -20.65
CA SER A 139 -2.08 -0.20 -19.51
C SER A 139 -3.40 -0.87 -19.88
N ALA A 140 -3.94 -0.61 -21.07
CA ALA A 140 -5.16 -1.24 -21.56
C ALA A 140 -4.99 -2.75 -21.80
N MET A 141 -3.83 -3.17 -22.33
CA MET A 141 -3.48 -4.58 -22.47
C MET A 141 -3.32 -5.28 -21.12
N GLY A 142 -2.62 -4.66 -20.18
CA GLY A 142 -2.47 -5.16 -18.81
C GLY A 142 -3.82 -5.30 -18.10
N LEU A 143 -4.72 -4.33 -18.29
CA LEU A 143 -6.08 -4.35 -17.76
C LEU A 143 -6.92 -5.52 -18.29
N ARG A 144 -6.83 -5.78 -19.59
CA ARG A 144 -7.52 -6.90 -20.25
C ARG A 144 -7.06 -8.24 -19.69
N GLU A 145 -5.74 -8.43 -19.53
CA GLU A 145 -5.20 -9.68 -18.99
C GLU A 145 -5.50 -9.85 -17.49
N HIS A 146 -5.47 -8.77 -16.70
CA HIS A 146 -5.86 -8.83 -15.29
C HIS A 146 -7.30 -9.32 -15.14
N ARG A 147 -8.24 -8.75 -15.89
CA ARG A 147 -9.65 -9.18 -15.86
C ARG A 147 -9.84 -10.63 -16.27
N ARG A 148 -8.98 -11.14 -17.15
CA ARG A 148 -9.01 -12.55 -17.57
C ARG A 148 -8.51 -13.49 -16.48
N ARG A 149 -7.45 -13.11 -15.76
CA ARG A 149 -6.85 -13.96 -14.72
C ARG A 149 -7.60 -13.90 -13.39
N ASN A 150 -8.11 -12.73 -13.05
CA ASN A 150 -8.78 -12.46 -11.79
C ASN A 150 -10.17 -11.86 -12.09
N PRO A 151 -11.17 -12.69 -12.49
CA PRO A 151 -12.50 -12.21 -12.85
C PRO A 151 -13.29 -11.67 -11.64
N ASP A 152 -13.00 -12.18 -10.44
CA ASP A 152 -13.72 -11.84 -9.21
C ASP A 152 -13.02 -10.75 -8.39
N GLU A 153 -11.80 -10.36 -8.74
CA GLU A 153 -11.09 -9.28 -8.06
C GLU A 153 -11.45 -7.91 -8.65
N PRO A 154 -11.88 -6.95 -7.82
CA PRO A 154 -12.07 -5.59 -8.28
C PRO A 154 -10.72 -5.03 -8.73
N LEU A 155 -10.72 -4.22 -9.78
CA LEU A 155 -9.52 -3.59 -10.33
C LEU A 155 -8.62 -2.98 -9.25
N THR A 156 -9.25 -2.41 -8.22
CA THR A 156 -8.60 -1.79 -7.05
C THR A 156 -7.63 -2.72 -6.32
N ALA A 157 -7.82 -4.05 -6.34
CA ALA A 157 -6.90 -5.03 -5.77
C ALA A 157 -5.56 -5.07 -6.51
N ALA A 158 -5.56 -4.99 -7.85
CA ALA A 158 -4.35 -4.86 -8.67
C ALA A 158 -3.50 -3.62 -8.32
N PHE A 159 -4.22 -2.57 -7.91
CA PHE A 159 -3.72 -1.22 -7.64
C PHE A 159 -3.53 -0.93 -6.15
N ALA A 160 -3.79 -1.91 -5.29
CA ALA A 160 -3.37 -1.87 -3.91
C ALA A 160 -1.83 -1.85 -3.93
N LEU A 161 -1.26 -0.71 -3.51
CA LEU A 161 0.11 -0.69 -3.05
C LEU A 161 0.19 -1.61 -1.82
N PRO A 162 1.32 -2.28 -1.56
CA PRO A 162 1.62 -2.77 -0.22
C PRO A 162 1.87 -1.56 0.67
N TYR A 163 0.83 -0.78 0.95
CA TYR A 163 0.83 0.23 1.99
C TYR A 163 0.55 -0.50 3.31
N GLY A 164 1.52 -1.33 3.71
CA GLY A 164 1.27 -2.36 4.71
C GLY A 164 0.40 -3.48 4.13
N THR A 165 0.82 -4.70 4.35
CA THR A 165 0.01 -5.92 4.35
C THR A 165 -1.48 -5.68 4.60
N GLU A 166 -2.33 -6.30 3.78
CA GLU A 166 -3.80 -6.38 3.84
C GLU A 166 -4.35 -7.14 5.07
N ASP A 167 -3.65 -7.08 6.21
CA ASP A 167 -4.17 -7.41 7.54
C ASP A 167 -4.11 -6.19 8.49
N GLY A 168 -3.83 -5.00 7.95
CA GLY A 168 -3.81 -3.75 8.71
C GLY A 168 -5.19 -3.09 8.71
N PRO A 169 -5.80 -2.79 9.87
CA PRO A 169 -7.05 -2.03 9.93
C PRO A 169 -6.92 -0.70 9.19
N ALA A 170 -8.02 -0.32 8.54
CA ALA A 170 -8.16 0.87 7.70
C ALA A 170 -7.43 2.10 8.28
N PRO A 171 -6.84 2.98 7.44
CA PRO A 171 -6.16 4.17 7.92
C PRO A 171 -7.09 4.94 8.86
N LEU A 172 -6.59 5.28 10.05
CA LEU A 172 -7.39 5.98 11.06
C LEU A 172 -7.86 7.32 10.47
N THR A 173 -9.16 7.40 10.16
CA THR A 173 -9.82 8.62 9.70
C THR A 173 -10.69 9.20 10.80
N ASP A 174 -11.05 10.48 10.69
CA ASP A 174 -12.00 11.14 11.60
C ASP A 174 -13.34 10.38 11.66
N ASP A 175 -13.85 9.97 10.49
CA ASP A 175 -15.08 9.16 10.39
C ASP A 175 -14.96 7.81 11.10
N LEU A 176 -13.81 7.14 10.98
CA LEU A 176 -13.57 5.87 11.63
C LEU A 176 -13.46 6.04 13.16
N LEU A 177 -12.75 7.07 13.62
CA LEU A 177 -12.65 7.39 15.04
C LEU A 177 -14.04 7.70 15.65
N ASN A 178 -14.84 8.53 14.98
CA ASN A 178 -16.21 8.82 15.42
C ASN A 178 -17.10 7.56 15.42
N ARG A 179 -16.99 6.70 14.40
CA ARG A 179 -17.71 5.43 14.33
C ARG A 179 -17.32 4.48 15.46
N VAL A 180 -16.03 4.34 15.74
CA VAL A 180 -15.48 3.48 16.80
C VAL A 180 -15.96 3.97 18.17
N LEU A 181 -15.89 5.27 18.44
CA LEU A 181 -16.35 5.85 19.71
C LEU A 181 -17.86 5.72 19.92
N ARG A 182 -18.66 5.76 18.84
CA ARG A 182 -20.10 5.46 18.90
C ARG A 182 -20.36 3.98 19.15
N THR A 183 -19.65 3.10 18.43
CA THR A 183 -19.78 1.64 18.57
C THR A 183 -19.41 1.17 19.98
N ALA A 184 -18.34 1.75 20.54
CA ALA A 184 -17.91 1.51 21.92
C ALA A 184 -18.82 2.17 22.98
N LYS A 185 -19.92 2.83 22.56
CA LYS A 185 -20.88 3.54 23.42
C LYS A 185 -20.24 4.62 24.30
N VAL A 186 -19.13 5.21 23.85
CA VAL A 186 -18.52 6.37 24.50
C VAL A 186 -19.35 7.61 24.19
N PHE A 187 -19.83 7.73 22.95
CA PHE A 187 -20.76 8.77 22.54
C PHE A 187 -22.20 8.30 22.75
N THR A 188 -22.88 8.92 23.72
CA THR A 188 -24.29 8.68 24.03
C THR A 188 -25.26 9.55 23.24
N LYS A 189 -24.79 10.65 22.63
CA LYS A 189 -25.60 11.56 21.81
C LYS A 189 -25.10 11.55 20.37
N ASP A 190 -26.02 11.58 19.40
CA ASP A 190 -25.70 11.53 17.97
C ASP A 190 -24.96 12.78 17.45
N GLU A 191 -25.06 13.90 18.18
CA GLU A 191 -24.37 15.15 17.88
C GLU A 191 -22.91 15.17 18.35
N HIS A 192 -22.48 14.19 19.16
CA HIS A 192 -21.10 14.12 19.60
C HIS A 192 -20.18 13.78 18.42
N GLN A 193 -19.27 14.69 18.15
CA GLN A 193 -18.19 14.53 17.18
C GLN A 193 -16.86 14.91 17.84
N VAL A 194 -15.82 14.17 17.46
CA VAL A 194 -14.45 14.48 17.83
C VAL A 194 -13.98 15.71 17.06
N THR A 195 -13.30 16.64 17.72
CA THR A 195 -12.56 17.70 17.03
C THR A 195 -11.07 17.37 17.04
N LEU A 196 -10.52 17.04 15.87
CA LEU A 196 -9.08 16.84 15.72
C LEU A 196 -8.33 18.15 16.00
N LEU A 197 -7.35 18.10 16.90
CA LEU A 197 -6.49 19.26 17.21
C LEU A 197 -5.33 19.35 16.21
N GLU A 198 -4.86 18.19 15.76
CA GLU A 198 -3.78 18.07 14.79
C GLU A 198 -4.17 17.03 13.72
N PRO A 199 -3.64 17.13 12.50
CA PRO A 199 -3.74 16.07 11.51
C PRO A 199 -3.20 14.76 12.08
N ILE A 200 -3.86 13.65 11.76
CA ILE A 200 -3.46 12.31 12.18
C ILE A 200 -2.07 12.02 11.59
N ARG A 201 -1.09 11.73 12.46
CA ARG A 201 0.30 11.51 12.04
C ARG A 201 0.66 10.02 12.13
N PRO A 202 1.44 9.50 11.17
CA PRO A 202 2.11 8.23 11.39
C PRO A 202 3.11 8.39 12.54
N ALA A 203 3.08 7.46 13.49
CA ALA A 203 4.08 7.35 14.54
C ALA A 203 5.30 6.54 14.02
N GLU A 204 6.45 6.67 14.71
CA GLU A 204 7.74 6.11 14.26
C GLU A 204 7.73 4.59 14.01
N LYS A 205 6.82 3.81 14.62
CA LYS A 205 6.72 2.37 14.40
C LYS A 205 5.26 1.93 14.25
N HIS A 206 4.90 1.47 13.04
CA HIS A 206 3.66 0.78 12.66
C HIS A 206 2.39 1.21 13.41
N GLY A 207 2.29 2.51 13.68
CA GLY A 207 1.27 3.05 14.56
C GLY A 207 0.90 4.45 14.13
N VAL A 208 -0.25 4.90 14.61
CA VAL A 208 -0.87 6.15 14.26
C VAL A 208 -1.15 6.92 15.53
N LEU A 209 -0.81 8.20 15.55
CA LEU A 209 -1.09 9.11 16.65
C LEU A 209 -2.17 10.10 16.22
N ALA A 210 -3.29 10.11 16.94
CA ALA A 210 -4.36 11.08 16.80
C ALA A 210 -4.47 11.89 18.09
N LYS A 211 -4.41 13.22 17.97
CA LYS A 211 -4.67 14.14 19.08
C LYS A 211 -5.97 14.84 18.86
N PHE A 212 -6.89 14.71 19.81
CA PHE A 212 -8.22 15.24 19.64
C PHE A 212 -8.86 15.70 20.93
N LYS A 213 -9.86 16.57 20.76
CA LYS A 213 -10.67 17.09 21.85
C LYS A 213 -12.01 16.36 21.92
N LEU A 214 -12.36 15.93 23.12
CA LEU A 214 -13.63 15.33 23.46
C LEU A 214 -14.73 16.40 23.66
N PRO A 215 -16.00 16.04 23.43
CA PRO A 215 -17.14 16.92 23.73
C PRO A 215 -17.23 17.22 25.24
N ALA A 216 -17.93 18.29 25.59
CA ALA A 216 -17.88 18.88 26.93
C ALA A 216 -18.28 17.92 28.07
N ASP A 217 -19.12 16.92 27.78
CA ASP A 217 -19.74 15.98 28.70
C ASP A 217 -18.88 14.71 28.97
N ILE A 218 -17.77 14.53 28.25
CA ILE A 218 -16.96 13.30 28.25
C ILE A 218 -15.51 13.63 28.68
N GLN A 219 -14.96 12.79 29.55
CA GLN A 219 -13.58 12.88 30.05
C GLN A 219 -12.75 11.70 29.53
N VAL A 220 -11.42 11.86 29.51
CA VAL A 220 -10.49 10.81 29.08
C VAL A 220 -10.56 9.55 29.95
N SER A 221 -10.88 9.68 31.24
CA SER A 221 -11.12 8.54 32.14
C SER A 221 -12.13 7.52 31.58
N LYS A 222 -13.23 8.00 30.98
CA LYS A 222 -14.24 7.15 30.35
C LYS A 222 -13.73 6.42 29.11
N LEU A 223 -12.76 6.99 28.39
CA LEU A 223 -12.12 6.31 27.25
C LEU A 223 -11.24 5.16 27.75
N VAL A 224 -10.50 5.38 28.83
CA VAL A 224 -9.63 4.36 29.44
C VAL A 224 -10.48 3.21 29.98
N GLU A 225 -11.58 3.49 30.67
CA GLU A 225 -12.54 2.46 31.13
C GLU A 225 -13.14 1.64 29.99
N LYS A 226 -13.32 2.25 28.81
CA LYS A 226 -13.89 1.61 27.61
C LYS A 226 -12.83 1.15 26.62
N GLN A 227 -11.57 1.08 27.01
CA GLN A 227 -10.46 0.71 26.12
C GLN A 227 -10.69 -0.65 25.46
N GLU A 228 -11.22 -1.65 26.16
CA GLU A 228 -11.50 -2.98 25.59
C GLU A 228 -12.61 -2.94 24.52
N ALA A 229 -13.64 -2.12 24.73
CA ALA A 229 -14.72 -1.95 23.75
C ALA A 229 -14.24 -1.20 22.50
N ILE A 230 -13.38 -0.19 22.69
CA ILE A 230 -12.73 0.55 21.60
C ILE A 230 -11.81 -0.39 20.81
N ALA A 231 -11.04 -1.23 21.51
CA ALA A 231 -10.17 -2.24 20.92
C ALA A 231 -10.98 -3.26 20.08
N GLY A 232 -12.10 -3.75 20.61
CA GLY A 232 -13.00 -4.64 19.87
C GLY A 232 -13.63 -3.98 18.63
N ALA A 233 -13.99 -2.70 18.70
CA ALA A 233 -14.53 -1.95 17.56
C ALA A 233 -13.48 -1.67 16.47
N LEU A 234 -12.19 -1.67 16.82
CA LEU A 234 -11.06 -1.54 15.90
C LEU A 234 -10.49 -2.89 15.44
N ASP A 235 -11.06 -4.00 15.91
CA ASP A 235 -10.57 -5.36 15.70
C ASP A 235 -9.09 -5.57 16.10
N VAL A 236 -8.70 -4.98 17.24
CA VAL A 236 -7.34 -5.06 17.77
C VAL A 236 -7.30 -5.49 19.23
N LYS A 237 -6.12 -5.93 19.69
CA LYS A 237 -5.92 -6.30 21.08
C LYS A 237 -5.84 -5.04 21.97
N PRO A 238 -6.34 -5.07 23.21
CA PRO A 238 -6.33 -3.90 24.11
C PRO A 238 -4.94 -3.29 24.33
N HIS A 239 -3.88 -4.10 24.37
CA HIS A 239 -2.50 -3.63 24.56
C HIS A 239 -1.88 -2.95 23.32
N TRP A 240 -2.56 -2.97 22.17
CA TRP A 240 -2.13 -2.25 20.95
C TRP A 240 -2.68 -0.81 20.89
N ILE A 241 -3.51 -0.45 21.86
CA ILE A 241 -4.06 0.90 22.01
C ILE A 241 -3.43 1.56 23.23
N ASP A 242 -3.19 2.86 23.11
CA ASP A 242 -2.69 3.72 24.17
C ASP A 242 -3.49 5.01 24.20
N ILE A 243 -4.01 5.35 25.37
CA ILE A 243 -4.88 6.52 25.58
C ILE A 243 -4.26 7.31 26.73
N GLU A 244 -3.76 8.50 26.43
CA GLU A 244 -3.13 9.39 27.41
C GLU A 244 -3.77 10.78 27.36
N GLU A 245 -3.80 11.46 28.51
CA GLU A 245 -4.27 12.84 28.62
C GLU A 245 -3.23 13.82 28.05
N ASP A 246 -3.66 14.73 27.18
CA ASP A 246 -2.79 15.75 26.57
C ASP A 246 -3.03 17.13 27.22
N GLY A 247 -2.53 17.27 28.45
CA GLY A 247 -2.54 18.50 29.25
C GLY A 247 -3.91 18.95 29.80
N SER A 248 -5.03 18.41 29.30
CA SER A 248 -6.38 18.69 29.78
C SER A 248 -7.21 17.40 29.80
N PRO A 249 -8.12 17.20 30.78
CA PRO A 249 -8.96 16.00 30.87
C PRO A 249 -9.97 15.86 29.71
N LYS A 250 -10.03 16.85 28.80
CA LYS A 250 -10.84 16.83 27.57
C LYS A 250 -9.99 16.66 26.30
N ARG A 251 -8.67 16.64 26.42
CA ARG A 251 -7.74 16.45 25.30
C ARG A 251 -7.09 15.08 25.45
N CYS A 252 -7.25 14.28 24.41
CA CYS A 252 -6.75 12.92 24.38
C CYS A 252 -5.66 12.81 23.32
N SER A 253 -4.57 12.16 23.67
CA SER A 253 -3.66 11.55 22.71
C SER A 253 -4.00 10.07 22.61
N PHE A 254 -4.39 9.66 21.41
CA PHE A 254 -4.77 8.30 21.09
C PHE A 254 -3.73 7.73 20.15
N TRP A 255 -3.01 6.70 20.62
CA TRP A 255 -2.09 5.95 19.81
C TRP A 255 -2.62 4.54 19.57
N PHE A 256 -2.45 4.09 18.34
CA PHE A 256 -3.00 2.86 17.84
C PHE A 256 -1.97 2.17 16.95
N SER A 257 -1.77 0.86 17.10
CA SER A 257 -0.95 0.06 16.18
C SER A 257 -1.77 -0.99 15.45
N SER A 258 -1.51 -1.12 14.15
CA SER A 258 -2.13 -2.09 13.25
C SER A 258 -1.53 -3.50 13.36
N SER A 259 -0.42 -3.66 14.06
CA SER A 259 0.34 -4.91 14.18
C SER A 259 0.87 -5.07 15.60
N ASP A 260 1.27 -6.28 15.99
CA ASP A 260 1.83 -6.51 17.31
C ASP A 260 3.11 -5.66 17.53
N PRO A 261 3.09 -4.65 18.41
CA PRO A 261 4.25 -3.80 18.66
C PRO A 261 5.42 -4.58 19.30
N PHE A 262 5.15 -5.77 19.85
CA PHE A 262 6.11 -6.67 20.47
C PHE A 262 6.31 -7.98 19.69
N GLY A 263 5.70 -8.11 18.51
CA GLY A 263 5.76 -9.35 17.72
C GLY A 263 7.16 -9.67 17.19
N THR A 264 8.00 -8.65 17.02
CA THR A 264 9.43 -8.83 16.70
C THR A 264 10.27 -8.69 17.97
N PRO A 265 10.98 -9.77 18.40
CA PRO A 265 11.89 -9.66 19.52
C PRO A 265 13.00 -8.69 19.15
N ARG A 266 13.25 -7.71 20.02
CA ARG A 266 14.37 -6.78 19.85
C ARG A 266 15.58 -7.33 20.57
N THR A 267 16.72 -7.29 19.88
CA THR A 267 18.00 -7.51 20.56
C THR A 267 18.17 -6.44 21.64
N SER A 268 18.72 -6.82 22.78
CA SER A 268 19.11 -5.84 23.78
C SER A 268 20.16 -4.90 23.17
N PRO A 269 20.04 -3.58 23.34
CA PRO A 269 21.07 -2.64 22.89
C PRO A 269 22.44 -2.87 23.49
N LEU A 270 22.52 -3.57 24.62
CA LEU A 270 23.80 -4.01 25.19
C LEU A 270 24.54 -5.02 24.29
N VAL A 271 23.81 -5.72 23.40
CA VAL A 271 24.36 -6.67 22.43
C VAL A 271 24.73 -5.96 21.13
N GLU A 272 23.93 -5.00 20.67
CA GLU A 272 24.15 -4.28 19.41
C GLU A 272 25.21 -3.17 19.56
N GLU A 273 25.20 -2.44 20.67
CA GLU A 273 26.13 -1.34 20.98
C GLU A 273 26.70 -1.53 22.39
N PRO A 274 27.85 -2.22 22.55
CA PRO A 274 28.47 -2.48 23.85
C PRO A 274 29.16 -1.25 24.47
N GLU A 275 28.57 -0.06 24.31
CA GLU A 275 29.04 1.13 25.00
C GLU A 275 28.76 1.03 26.50
N ARG A 276 29.66 1.58 27.32
CA ARG A 276 29.46 1.66 28.78
C ARG A 276 28.22 2.50 29.09
N GLN A 277 27.14 1.86 29.51
CA GLN A 277 25.93 2.56 29.93
C GLN A 277 26.15 3.27 31.27
N ASP A 278 25.88 4.58 31.32
CA ASP A 278 25.87 5.35 32.56
C ASP A 278 24.61 5.04 33.38
N VAL A 279 24.72 4.03 34.24
CA VAL A 279 23.66 3.56 35.15
C VAL A 279 23.17 4.68 36.09
N TRP A 280 24.01 5.65 36.41
CA TRP A 280 23.70 6.68 37.41
C TRP A 280 22.97 7.88 36.82
N LYS A 281 23.39 8.37 35.64
CA LYS A 281 22.76 9.53 34.99
C LYS A 281 21.65 9.13 34.02
N ARG A 282 21.92 8.14 33.16
CA ARG A 282 21.01 7.71 32.09
C ARG A 282 20.05 6.62 32.58
N GLY A 283 20.54 5.72 33.44
CA GLY A 283 19.80 4.54 33.91
C GLY A 283 20.05 3.32 33.03
N ILE A 284 19.62 2.16 33.51
CA ILE A 284 19.71 0.89 32.76
C ILE A 284 18.53 0.81 31.80
N LEU A 285 18.80 0.54 30.52
CA LEU A 285 17.74 0.24 29.57
C LEU A 285 17.09 -1.11 29.94
N ILE A 286 15.80 -1.09 30.29
CA ILE A 286 15.04 -2.30 30.63
C ILE A 286 14.29 -2.86 29.42
N GLY A 287 13.88 -1.98 28.50
CA GLY A 287 13.16 -2.40 27.32
C GLY A 287 12.59 -1.23 26.55
N TYR A 288 11.55 -1.50 25.80
CA TYR A 288 10.87 -0.51 24.96
C TYR A 288 9.40 -0.47 25.32
N ASN A 289 8.82 0.73 25.28
CA ASN A 289 7.37 0.89 25.38
C ASN A 289 6.69 0.37 24.09
N ARG A 290 5.36 0.23 24.10
CA ARG A 290 4.53 -0.10 22.93
C ARG A 290 4.75 0.84 21.74
N ARG A 291 5.09 2.11 22.02
CA ARG A 291 5.48 3.12 21.01
C ARG A 291 6.89 2.94 20.46
N GLY A 292 7.64 1.97 20.98
CA GLY A 292 9.01 1.69 20.58
C GLY A 292 10.07 2.58 21.21
N LEU A 293 9.69 3.49 22.11
CA LEU A 293 10.60 4.37 22.84
C LEU A 293 11.38 3.59 23.93
N PRO A 294 12.68 3.86 24.10
CA PRO A 294 13.49 3.18 25.12
C PRO A 294 13.09 3.61 26.54
N VAL A 295 12.92 2.64 27.42
CA VAL A 295 12.57 2.85 28.83
C VAL A 295 13.79 2.57 29.71
N TYR A 296 14.30 3.63 30.36
CA TYR A 296 15.45 3.55 31.25
C TYR A 296 15.01 3.57 32.72
N LEU A 297 15.55 2.66 33.53
CA LEU A 297 15.39 2.65 34.97
C LEU A 297 16.62 3.24 35.65
N LYS A 298 16.42 4.32 36.42
CA LYS A 298 17.49 4.94 37.21
C LYS A 298 17.61 4.22 38.56
N LEU A 299 18.76 3.60 38.82
CA LEU A 299 19.02 2.85 40.05
C LEU A 299 19.47 3.70 41.24
N ARG A 300 19.54 5.03 41.10
CA ARG A 300 20.13 5.92 42.13
C ARG A 300 19.41 5.85 43.49
N HIS A 301 18.11 5.55 43.51
CA HIS A 301 17.27 5.60 44.72
C HIS A 301 16.18 4.51 44.78
N VAL A 302 16.28 3.46 43.96
CA VAL A 302 15.24 2.43 43.84
C VAL A 302 15.88 1.05 43.96
N MET A 303 15.35 0.21 44.84
CA MET A 303 15.64 -1.21 44.82
C MET A 303 14.65 -1.88 43.88
N ALA A 304 15.14 -2.51 42.80
CA ALA A 304 14.30 -3.18 41.82
C ALA A 304 14.32 -4.69 42.07
N LEU A 305 13.14 -5.29 42.23
CA LEU A 305 12.97 -6.74 42.25
C LEU A 305 12.49 -7.18 40.86
N LEU A 306 13.27 -8.04 40.21
CA LEU A 306 12.87 -8.68 38.95
C LEU A 306 12.35 -10.09 39.26
N ALA A 307 11.04 -10.27 39.19
CA ALA A 307 10.40 -11.57 39.32
C ALA A 307 9.93 -12.05 37.93
N GLY A 308 10.18 -13.31 37.60
CA GLY A 308 9.74 -13.92 36.35
C GLY A 308 9.15 -15.30 36.61
N CYS A 309 8.02 -15.60 35.96
CA CYS A 309 7.50 -16.96 35.90
C CYS A 309 8.24 -17.75 34.82
N ARG A 310 8.44 -19.05 35.05
CA ARG A 310 9.11 -19.95 34.10
C ARG A 310 8.36 -19.94 32.76
N ALA A 311 9.06 -19.68 31.66
CA ALA A 311 8.47 -19.74 30.33
C ALA A 311 7.96 -21.16 30.04
N PRO A 312 6.78 -21.34 29.41
CA PRO A 312 6.33 -22.65 28.95
C PRO A 312 7.29 -23.14 27.87
N VAL A 313 8.16 -24.07 28.24
CA VAL A 313 9.03 -24.79 27.30
C VAL A 313 8.13 -25.67 26.44
N ARG A 314 7.75 -25.22 25.24
CA ARG A 314 7.31 -26.14 24.17
C ARG A 314 8.55 -26.83 23.62
N ALA A 315 9.01 -27.86 24.33
CA ALA A 315 9.95 -28.83 23.77
C ALA A 315 9.21 -29.70 22.75
N CYS A 316 9.19 -29.27 21.48
CA CYS A 316 9.08 -30.24 20.39
C CYS A 316 10.44 -30.92 20.24
N CYS A 317 10.71 -31.91 21.08
CA CYS A 317 11.65 -32.98 20.76
C CYS A 317 10.88 -34.01 19.94
N CYS A 318 10.78 -33.80 18.62
CA CYS A 318 10.57 -34.92 17.71
C CYS A 318 11.96 -35.46 17.36
N ALA A 319 12.38 -36.48 18.10
CA ALA A 319 13.37 -37.42 17.64
C ALA A 319 12.65 -38.41 16.71
N THR A 320 12.98 -38.36 15.43
CA THR A 320 13.07 -39.49 14.48
C THR A 320 13.90 -39.02 13.30
#